data_AF-A0A645GKQ3-F1
#
_entry.id   AF-A0A645GKQ3-F1
#
_cell.length_a   1.000
_cell.length_b   1.000
_cell.length_c   1.000
_cell.angle_alpha   90.00
_cell.angle_beta   90.00
_cell.angle_gamma   90.00
#
_symmetry.space_group_name_H-M   'P 1'
#
loop_
_entity.id
_entity.type
_entity.pdbx_description
1 polymer ?
#
loop_
_entity_poly.entity_id
_entity_poly.type
_entity_poly.pdbx_seq_one_letter_code
_entity_poly.pdbx_strand_id
1 'polypeptide(L)'
;MRATYQREMDGLEAHLAFLASVGSVSPYIGLFGTVWGIMHAFRGLSNVGQATLASVAPGIAEALVATAIGLFAAIPAVLAYNRFSHDIDRLAVRYESFMEEFSNILQRQMR
;
A
#
# COMPACT_ATOMS: atom_id res chain seq x y z
N MET A 1 2.57 -6.56 -32.29
CA MET A 1 3.51 -6.69 -31.15
C MET A 1 3.24 -5.62 -30.09
N ARG A 2 3.33 -4.32 -30.41
CA ARG A 2 3.13 -3.23 -29.45
C ARG A 2 1.77 -3.22 -28.73
N ALA A 3 0.67 -3.44 -29.46
CA ALA A 3 -0.67 -3.50 -28.87
C ALA A 3 -0.91 -4.73 -27.97
N THR A 4 -0.12 -5.81 -28.14
CA THR A 4 -0.17 -6.96 -27.22
C THR A 4 0.68 -6.68 -25.99
N TYR A 5 1.88 -6.13 -26.17
CA TYR A 5 2.75 -5.69 -25.07
C TYR A 5 2.02 -4.74 -24.10
N GLN A 6 1.36 -3.71 -24.61
CA GLN A 6 0.62 -2.76 -23.77
C GLN A 6 -0.48 -3.45 -22.96
N ARG A 7 -1.28 -4.34 -23.58
CA ARG A 7 -2.33 -5.09 -22.86
C ARG A 7 -1.78 -5.98 -21.75
N GLU A 8 -0.63 -6.62 -21.97
CA GLU A 8 0.01 -7.44 -20.93
C GLU A 8 0.57 -6.57 -19.80
N MET A 9 1.18 -5.43 -20.11
CA MET A 9 1.69 -4.49 -19.08
C MET A 9 0.54 -3.92 -18.24
N ASP A 10 -0.56 -3.50 -18.87
CA ASP A 10 -1.76 -3.03 -18.17
C ASP A 10 -2.29 -4.09 -17.18
N GLY A 11 -2.26 -5.37 -17.59
CA GLY A 11 -2.67 -6.49 -16.74
C GLY A 11 -1.75 -6.71 -15.53
N LEU A 12 -0.44 -6.56 -15.71
CA LEU A 12 0.54 -6.67 -14.63
C LEU A 12 0.43 -5.51 -13.62
N GLU A 13 0.15 -4.31 -14.10
CA GLU A 13 0.05 -3.11 -13.27
C GLU A 13 -1.29 -2.99 -12.51
N ALA A 14 -2.32 -3.73 -12.95
CA ALA A 14 -3.71 -3.59 -12.47
C ALA A 14 -3.87 -3.61 -10.92
N HIS A 15 -3.01 -4.34 -10.20
CA HIS A 15 -3.09 -4.47 -8.74
C HIS A 15 -2.09 -3.57 -7.98
N LEU A 16 -1.14 -2.92 -8.67
CA LEU A 16 -0.17 -2.04 -8.03
C LEU A 16 -0.86 -0.83 -7.37
N ALA A 17 -1.85 -0.23 -8.04
CA ALA A 17 -2.60 0.91 -7.51
C ALA A 17 -3.31 0.57 -6.18
N PHE A 18 -3.81 -0.65 -6.04
CA PHE A 18 -4.39 -1.12 -4.78
C PHE A 18 -3.34 -1.21 -3.68
N LEU A 19 -2.18 -1.83 -3.93
CA LEU A 19 -1.10 -1.93 -2.95
C LEU A 19 -0.58 -0.54 -2.53
N ALA A 20 -0.44 0.40 -3.47
CA ALA A 20 -0.07 1.79 -3.18
C ALA A 20 -1.10 2.49 -2.29
N SER A 21 -2.39 2.27 -2.58
CA SER A 21 -3.49 2.84 -1.79
C SER A 21 -3.53 2.26 -0.38
N VAL A 22 -3.42 0.94 -0.23
CA VAL A 22 -3.37 0.30 1.09
C VAL A 22 -2.16 0.77 1.87
N GLY A 23 -0.97 0.82 1.25
CA GLY A 23 0.25 1.29 1.88
C GLY A 23 0.17 2.73 2.38
N SER A 24 -0.46 3.63 1.63
CA SER A 24 -0.58 5.05 1.98
C SER A 24 -1.73 5.36 2.95
N VAL A 25 -2.87 4.67 2.84
CA VAL A 25 -4.07 5.00 3.62
C VAL A 25 -4.12 4.27 4.96
N SER A 26 -3.59 3.05 5.06
CA SER A 26 -3.67 2.24 6.29
C SER A 26 -3.11 2.92 7.56
N PRO A 27 -2.00 3.68 7.52
CA PRO A 27 -1.51 4.40 8.70
C PRO A 27 -2.51 5.45 9.21
N TYR A 28 -3.22 6.12 8.31
CA TYR A 28 -4.22 7.12 8.68
C TYR A 28 -5.47 6.48 9.29
N ILE A 29 -5.85 5.29 8.83
CA ILE A 29 -6.93 4.50 9.46
C ILE A 29 -6.55 4.14 10.90
N GLY A 30 -5.31 3.69 11.12
CA GLY A 30 -4.80 3.40 12.45
C GLY A 30 -4.79 4.63 13.36
N LEU A 31 -4.26 5.75 12.86
CA LEU A 31 -4.24 7.03 13.57
C LEU A 31 -5.66 7.47 13.96
N PHE A 32 -6.62 7.40 13.02
CA PHE A 32 -8.02 7.70 13.28
C PHE A 32 -8.59 6.85 14.42
N GLY A 33 -8.32 5.54 14.41
CA GLY A 33 -8.73 4.64 15.48
C GLY A 33 -8.20 5.05 16.85
N THR A 34 -6.96 5.54 16.92
CA THR A 34 -6.37 6.00 18.19
C THR A 34 -7.03 7.26 18.71
N VAL A 35 -7.28 8.23 17.82
CA VAL A 35 -7.96 9.49 18.15
C VAL A 35 -9.37 9.18 18.67
N TRP A 36 -10.08 8.27 18.01
CA TRP A 36 -11.40 7.85 18.43
C TRP A 36 -11.39 7.15 19.79
N GLY A 37 -10.48 6.19 20.00
CA GLY A 37 -10.37 5.44 21.24
C GLY A 37 -10.01 6.33 22.44
N ILE A 38 -9.05 7.25 22.26
CA ILE A 38 -8.67 8.23 23.28
C ILE A 38 -9.87 9.13 23.62
N MET A 39 -10.57 9.66 22.61
CA MET A 39 -11.77 10.46 22.82
C MET A 39 -12.84 9.70 23.62
N HIS A 40 -13.05 8.42 23.33
CA HIS A 40 -14.02 7.59 24.05
C HIS A 40 -13.60 7.36 25.51
N ALA A 41 -12.31 7.07 25.76
CA ALA A 41 -11.77 6.90 27.10
C ALA A 41 -11.97 8.17 27.96
N PHE A 42 -11.73 9.36 27.41
CA PHE A 42 -11.96 10.62 28.12
C PHE A 42 -13.44 10.94 28.33
N ARG A 43 -14.32 10.61 27.37
CA ARG A 43 -15.78 10.79 27.56
C ARG A 43 -16.33 9.90 28.67
N GLY A 44 -15.81 8.69 28.83
CA GLY A 44 -16.19 7.79 29.93
C GLY A 44 -15.93 8.38 31.33
N LEU A 45 -14.99 9.32 31.44
CA LEU A 45 -14.70 10.03 32.68
C LEU A 45 -15.59 11.26 32.95
N SER A 46 -16.34 11.73 31.96
CA SER A 46 -17.10 12.99 32.07
C SER A 46 -18.11 13.02 33.24
N ASN A 47 -18.56 11.85 33.70
CA ASN A 47 -19.53 11.70 34.80
C ASN A 47 -18.89 11.22 36.11
N VAL A 48 -17.55 11.11 36.18
CA VAL A 48 -16.83 10.58 37.35
C VAL A 48 -16.22 11.75 38.13
N GLY A 49 -16.57 11.88 39.42
CA GLY A 49 -16.11 13.00 40.26
C GLY A 49 -14.59 13.04 40.52
N GLN A 50 -13.90 11.90 40.41
CA GLN A 50 -12.44 11.81 40.50
C GLN A 50 -11.92 10.87 39.40
N ALA A 51 -11.36 11.44 38.34
CA ALA A 51 -10.68 10.69 37.29
C ALA A 51 -9.28 10.28 37.75
N THR A 52 -8.91 9.01 37.55
CA THR A 52 -7.54 8.52 37.80
C THR A 52 -6.89 8.06 36.49
N LEU A 53 -5.56 8.14 36.39
CA LEU A 53 -4.83 7.59 35.24
C LEU A 53 -5.13 6.10 35.02
N ALA A 54 -5.29 5.35 36.12
CA ALA A 54 -5.66 3.93 36.07
C ALA A 54 -7.01 3.69 35.37
N SER A 55 -7.95 4.64 35.48
CA SER A 55 -9.28 4.51 34.86
C SER A 55 -9.30 4.73 33.34
N VAL A 56 -8.31 5.40 32.75
CA VAL A 56 -8.20 5.61 31.29
C VAL A 56 -7.16 4.73 30.61
N ALA A 57 -6.20 4.20 31.38
CA ALA A 57 -5.09 3.42 30.85
C ALA A 57 -5.53 2.24 29.95
N PRO A 58 -6.59 1.46 30.28
CA PRO A 58 -7.05 0.39 29.39
C PRO A 58 -7.55 0.91 28.03
N GLY A 59 -8.36 1.97 28.01
CA GLY A 59 -8.91 2.53 26.77
C GLY A 59 -7.84 3.16 25.88
N ILE A 60 -6.81 3.76 26.47
CA ILE A 60 -5.65 4.28 25.71
C ILE A 60 -4.82 3.12 25.15
N ALA A 61 -4.61 2.04 25.92
CA ALA A 61 -3.87 0.88 25.44
C ALA A 61 -4.57 0.22 24.23
N GLU A 62 -5.89 0.04 24.28
CA GLU A 62 -6.68 -0.44 23.14
C GLU A 62 -6.60 0.51 21.93
N ALA A 63 -6.65 1.82 22.18
CA ALA A 63 -6.49 2.82 21.13
C ALA A 63 -5.14 2.66 20.42
N LEU A 64 -4.03 2.42 21.13
CA LEU A 64 -2.71 2.23 20.53
C LEU A 64 -2.61 0.99 19.62
N VAL A 65 -3.39 -0.05 19.89
CA VAL A 65 -3.46 -1.25 19.04
C VAL A 65 -3.98 -0.89 17.65
N ALA A 66 -4.88 0.09 17.52
CA ALA A 66 -5.38 0.53 16.20
C ALA A 66 -4.25 1.05 15.29
N THR A 67 -3.31 1.85 15.82
CA THR A 67 -2.12 2.27 15.05
C THR A 67 -1.26 1.08 14.68
N ALA A 68 -1.03 0.14 15.61
CA ALA A 68 -0.21 -1.03 15.34
C ALA A 68 -0.78 -1.86 14.18
N ILE A 69 -2.10 -2.04 14.12
CA ILE A 69 -2.79 -2.72 13.02
C ILE A 69 -2.67 -1.94 11.71
N GLY A 70 -2.84 -0.61 11.74
CA GLY A 70 -2.68 0.24 10.55
C GLY A 70 -1.28 0.15 9.95
N LEU A 71 -0.24 0.14 10.79
CA LEU A 71 1.14 -0.07 10.35
C LEU A 71 1.39 -1.50 9.86
N PHE A 72 0.82 -2.50 10.54
CA PHE A 72 0.90 -3.90 10.13
C PHE A 72 0.31 -4.14 8.74
N ALA A 73 -0.76 -3.43 8.36
CA ALA A 73 -1.31 -3.48 7.01
C ALA A 73 -0.46 -2.67 6.00
N ALA A 74 0.06 -1.51 6.39
CA ALA A 74 0.81 -0.62 5.50
C ALA A 74 2.16 -1.20 5.06
N ILE A 75 2.94 -1.76 5.99
CA ILE A 75 4.32 -2.19 5.74
C ILE A 75 4.41 -3.27 4.65
N PRO A 76 3.66 -4.38 4.73
CA PRO A 76 3.68 -5.41 3.69
C PRO A 76 3.17 -4.90 2.35
N ALA A 77 2.16 -4.02 2.34
CA ALA A 77 1.60 -3.45 1.12
C ALA A 77 2.65 -2.60 0.37
N VAL A 78 3.39 -1.74 1.08
CA VAL A 78 4.46 -0.93 0.48
C VAL A 78 5.62 -1.81 -0.01
N LEU A 79 6.00 -2.84 0.75
CA LEU A 79 7.05 -3.78 0.33
C LEU A 79 6.65 -4.52 -0.95
N ALA A 80 5.42 -5.02 -1.02
CA ALA A 80 4.88 -5.70 -2.19
C ALA A 80 4.80 -4.77 -3.40
N TYR A 81 4.30 -3.54 -3.22
CA TYR A 81 4.24 -2.52 -4.27
C TYR A 81 5.63 -2.27 -4.87
N ASN A 82 6.62 -1.99 -4.03
CA ASN A 82 7.99 -1.70 -4.48
C ASN A 82 8.61 -2.90 -5.21
N ARG A 83 8.41 -4.12 -4.69
CA ARG A 83 8.90 -5.36 -5.31
C ARG A 83 8.31 -5.56 -6.70
N PHE A 84 6.98 -5.49 -6.83
CA PHE A 84 6.30 -5.78 -8.08
C PHE A 84 6.45 -4.67 -9.11
N SER A 85 6.42 -3.41 -8.70
CA SER A 85 6.70 -2.28 -9.59
C SER A 85 8.08 -2.43 -10.24
N HIS A 86 9.11 -2.70 -9.43
CA HIS A 86 10.46 -2.89 -9.94
C HIS A 86 10.59 -4.11 -10.87
N ASP A 87 9.92 -5.23 -10.56
CA ASP A 87 9.95 -6.42 -11.39
C ASP A 87 9.23 -6.19 -12.73
N ILE A 88 8.12 -5.44 -12.75
CA ILE A 88 7.38 -5.05 -13.95
C ILE A 88 8.21 -4.11 -14.82
N ASP A 89 8.84 -3.08 -14.24
CA ASP A 89 9.73 -2.17 -14.98
C ASP A 89 10.88 -2.91 -15.67
N ARG A 90 11.51 -3.85 -14.96
CA ARG A 90 12.58 -4.69 -15.54
C ARG A 90 12.06 -5.57 -16.68
N LEU A 91 10.85 -6.09 -16.55
CA LEU A 91 10.22 -6.90 -17.59
C LEU A 91 9.89 -6.06 -18.83
N ALA A 92 9.33 -4.87 -18.62
CA ALA A 92 9.00 -3.89 -19.65
C ALA A 92 10.23 -3.55 -20.50
N VAL A 93 11.32 -3.13 -19.86
CA VAL A 93 12.59 -2.80 -20.53
C VAL A 93 13.10 -3.98 -21.37
N ARG A 94 13.07 -5.21 -20.83
CA ARG A 94 13.53 -6.40 -21.55
C ARG A 94 12.68 -6.70 -22.78
N TYR A 95 11.36 -6.56 -22.69
CA TYR A 95 10.47 -6.77 -23.82
C TYR A 95 10.63 -5.70 -24.89
N GLU A 96 10.82 -4.44 -24.50
CA GLU A 96 11.09 -3.36 -25.44
C GLU A 96 12.38 -3.59 -26.23
N SER A 97 13.49 -3.93 -25.54
CA SER A 97 14.75 -4.28 -26.21
C SER A 97 14.57 -5.46 -27.18
N PHE A 98 13.85 -6.52 -26.77
CA PHE A 98 13.58 -7.66 -27.64
C PHE A 98 12.76 -7.27 -28.87
N MET A 99 11.74 -6.43 -28.71
CA MET A 99 10.91 -5.95 -29.83
C MET A 99 11.72 -5.13 -30.83
N GLU A 100 12.64 -4.28 -30.35
CA GLU A 100 13.54 -3.51 -31.19
C GLU A 100 14.52 -4.40 -31.96
N GLU A 101 15.19 -5.34 -31.29
CA GLU A 101 16.09 -6.30 -31.93
C GLU A 101 15.37 -7.13 -33.00
N PHE A 102 14.17 -7.63 -32.67
CA PHE A 102 13.35 -8.40 -33.60
C PHE A 102 12.95 -7.57 -34.83
N SER A 103 12.53 -6.32 -34.63
CA SER A 103 12.22 -5.39 -35.73
C SER A 103 13.45 -5.14 -36.62
N ASN A 104 14.62 -4.95 -36.02
CA ASN A 104 15.87 -4.73 -36.75
C ASN A 104 16.27 -5.96 -37.60
N ILE A 105 16.05 -7.18 -37.10
CA ILE A 105 16.31 -8.42 -37.84
C ILE A 105 15.37 -8.53 -39.04
N LEU A 106 14.06 -8.28 -38.86
CA LEU A 106 13.10 -8.32 -39.96
C LEU A 106 13.41 -7.28 -41.04
N GLN A 107 13.76 -6.06 -40.65
CA GLN A 107 14.16 -5.01 -41.59
C GLN A 107 15.40 -5.39 -42.39
N ARG A 108 16.35 -6.12 -41.78
CA ARG A 108 17.54 -6.61 -42.47
C ARG A 108 17.24 -7.72 -43.48
N GLN A 109 16.26 -8.60 -43.20
CA GLN A 109 15.86 -9.68 -44.13
C GLN A 109 14.98 -9.22 -45.29
N MET A 110 14.31 -8.06 -45.17
CA MET A 110 13.51 -7.49 -46.26
C MET A 110 14.35 -6.69 -47.27
N ARG A 111 15.64 -6.47 -47.01
CA ARG A 111 16.61 -5.91 -47.97
C ARG A 111 17.34 -7.02 -48.69
#